data_AF-A0A963EDM3-F1
#
_entry.id   AF-A0A963EDM3-F1
#
_cell.length_a   1.000
_cell.length_b   1.000
_cell.length_c   1.000
_cell.angle_alpha   90.00
_cell.angle_beta   90.00
_cell.angle_gamma   90.00
#
_symmetry.space_group_name_H-M   'P 1'
#
loop_
_entity.id
_entity.type
_entity.pdbx_description
1 polymer ?
#
loop_
_entity_poly.entity_id
_entity_poly.type
_entity_poly.pdbx_seq_one_letter_code
_entity_poly.pdbx_strand_id
1 'polypeptide(L)'
;MVSLIEDYGRIAELCAAADASQGVAALGGCLARFFPDWQFSYVLTRGGWHRLGGVVDADYRRVSDNILHWAESASGGNVEALVADYLDSGFFATHLAGKTHYFTAPTGDGPSDFVQLEIEELQEVLDRPLVARDWFPDNMEEFLDPLDYPRLEPEPVGPASYLFRRITPISGLLERRDDTSQRKTNLRRFFRDWEGSSACDGEHFCRHWVLALQEYVDSHNEHHLNAKPISTYSGKLPDLPRGGLL
;
A
#
# COMPACT_ATOMS: atom_id res chain seq x y z
N MET A 1 -23.94 8.10 16.13
CA MET A 1 -23.09 7.23 15.31
C MET A 1 -23.15 7.79 13.91
N VAL A 2 -22.21 8.69 13.59
CA VAL A 2 -22.03 9.20 12.22
C VAL A 2 -21.82 7.99 11.31
N SER A 3 -22.39 7.99 10.11
CA SER A 3 -22.34 6.82 9.24
C SER A 3 -20.89 6.55 8.87
N LEU A 4 -20.44 5.28 8.98
CA LEU A 4 -19.09 4.89 8.59
C LEU A 4 -18.76 5.41 7.17
N ILE A 5 -19.75 5.41 6.26
CA ILE A 5 -19.70 5.94 4.88
C ILE A 5 -19.25 7.42 4.83
N GLU A 6 -19.78 8.27 5.71
CA GLU A 6 -19.41 9.69 5.78
C GLU A 6 -17.97 9.87 6.27
N ASP A 7 -17.51 8.99 7.15
CA ASP A 7 -16.13 8.98 7.62
C ASP A 7 -15.16 8.59 6.49
N TYR A 8 -15.50 7.64 5.59
CA TYR A 8 -14.65 7.31 4.43
C TYR A 8 -14.40 8.53 3.53
N GLY A 9 -15.47 9.26 3.16
CA GLY A 9 -15.36 10.42 2.27
C GLY A 9 -14.47 11.50 2.87
N ARG A 10 -14.66 11.79 4.16
CA ARG A 10 -13.85 12.79 4.88
C ARG A 10 -12.39 12.38 5.03
N ILE A 11 -12.10 11.10 5.32
CA ILE A 11 -10.72 10.62 5.39
C ILE A 11 -10.05 10.74 4.00
N ALA A 12 -10.76 10.39 2.93
CA ALA A 12 -10.26 10.52 1.57
C ALA A 12 -9.94 11.98 1.20
N GLU A 13 -10.84 12.91 1.50
CA GLU A 13 -10.63 14.35 1.30
C GLU A 13 -9.43 14.87 2.11
N LEU A 14 -9.31 14.45 3.38
CA LEU A 14 -8.19 14.81 4.25
C LEU A 14 -6.86 14.29 3.70
N CYS A 15 -6.81 13.04 3.21
CA CYS A 15 -5.61 12.48 2.59
C CYS A 15 -5.24 13.26 1.33
N ALA A 16 -6.21 13.52 0.45
CA ALA A 16 -5.98 14.24 -0.80
C ALA A 16 -5.49 15.69 -0.58
N ALA A 17 -5.92 16.33 0.51
CA ALA A 17 -5.52 17.69 0.86
C ALA A 17 -4.22 17.78 1.68
N ALA A 18 -3.73 16.65 2.22
CA ALA A 18 -2.55 16.64 3.08
C ALA A 18 -1.26 16.78 2.26
N ASP A 19 -0.37 17.65 2.73
CA ASP A 19 0.96 17.82 2.14
C ASP A 19 1.90 16.69 2.61
N ALA A 20 2.18 15.75 1.71
CA ALA A 20 3.06 14.61 2.00
C ALA A 20 4.50 15.01 2.34
N SER A 21 4.95 16.22 1.96
CA SER A 21 6.28 16.70 2.36
C SER A 21 6.41 16.94 3.86
N GLN A 22 5.29 17.13 4.57
CA GLN A 22 5.25 17.24 6.03
C GLN A 22 5.31 15.86 6.73
N GLY A 23 5.21 14.78 5.96
CA GLY A 23 5.32 13.40 6.42
C GLY A 23 4.12 12.87 7.20
N VAL A 24 4.15 11.55 7.46
CA VAL A 24 3.04 10.79 8.05
C VAL A 24 2.64 11.28 9.46
N ALA A 25 3.56 11.87 10.21
CA ALA A 25 3.27 12.41 11.53
C ALA A 25 2.31 13.62 11.46
N ALA A 26 2.48 14.50 10.47
CA ALA A 26 1.59 15.63 10.24
C ALA A 26 0.20 15.13 9.80
N LEU A 27 0.14 14.13 8.93
CA LEU A 27 -1.11 13.45 8.56
C LEU A 27 -1.83 12.86 9.79
N GLY A 28 -1.09 12.22 10.70
CA GLY A 28 -1.63 11.71 11.97
C GLY A 28 -2.22 12.83 12.85
N GLY A 29 -1.55 13.99 12.91
CA GLY A 29 -2.07 15.17 13.59
C GLY A 29 -3.38 15.70 12.97
N CYS A 30 -3.48 15.69 11.64
CA CYS A 30 -4.72 16.01 10.94
C CYS A 30 -5.83 15.01 11.28
N LEU A 31 -5.56 13.70 11.21
CA LEU A 31 -6.55 12.67 11.58
C LEU A 31 -7.08 12.87 13.00
N ALA A 32 -6.19 13.09 13.98
CA ALA A 32 -6.59 13.32 15.37
C ALA A 32 -7.46 14.58 15.55
N ARG A 33 -7.21 15.63 14.74
CA ARG A 33 -7.98 16.88 14.79
C ARG A 33 -9.38 16.72 14.18
N PHE A 34 -9.50 16.01 13.06
CA PHE A 34 -10.76 15.88 12.32
C PHE A 34 -11.64 14.72 12.81
N PHE A 35 -11.03 13.73 13.46
CA PHE A 35 -11.72 12.57 14.03
C PHE A 35 -11.36 12.40 15.52
N PRO A 36 -11.68 13.37 16.40
CA PRO A 36 -11.25 13.34 17.80
C PRO A 36 -11.83 12.16 18.60
N ASP A 37 -12.98 11.63 18.18
CA ASP A 37 -13.58 10.44 18.78
C ASP A 37 -12.83 9.15 18.40
N TRP A 38 -12.12 9.18 17.28
CA TRP A 38 -11.28 8.08 16.81
C TRP A 38 -9.85 8.36 17.25
N GLN A 39 -9.38 7.65 18.27
CA GLN A 39 -8.01 7.77 18.78
C GLN A 39 -6.99 7.11 17.84
N PHE A 40 -6.98 7.54 16.56
CA PHE A 40 -6.07 7.03 15.56
C PHE A 40 -4.63 7.26 15.98
N SER A 41 -3.84 6.21 15.86
CA SER A 41 -2.42 6.25 16.13
C SER A 41 -1.67 5.59 15.00
N TYR A 42 -0.65 6.26 14.50
CA TYR A 42 0.28 5.68 13.54
C TYR A 42 1.04 4.53 14.21
N VAL A 43 1.11 3.37 13.55
CA VAL A 43 1.77 2.17 14.12
C VAL A 43 2.81 1.53 13.19
N LEU A 44 2.68 1.68 11.87
CA LEU A 44 3.59 1.02 10.93
C LEU A 44 3.58 1.69 9.56
N THR A 45 4.72 1.69 8.88
CA THR A 45 4.82 1.93 7.43
C THR A 45 5.40 0.70 6.75
N ARG A 46 4.80 0.28 5.65
CA ARG A 46 5.33 -0.76 4.76
C ARG A 46 5.55 -0.19 3.36
N GLY A 47 6.79 -0.15 2.91
CA GLY A 47 7.14 0.30 1.56
C GLY A 47 7.62 -0.84 0.67
N GLY A 48 8.14 -0.47 -0.50
CA GLY A 48 8.82 -1.39 -1.41
C GLY A 48 7.93 -2.02 -2.47
N TRP A 49 6.67 -1.58 -2.57
CA TRP A 49 5.81 -1.91 -3.71
C TRP A 49 5.78 -0.73 -4.69
N HIS A 50 5.42 -1.02 -5.94
CA HIS A 50 5.23 -0.01 -6.96
C HIS A 50 3.98 -0.31 -7.79
N ARG A 51 3.51 0.68 -8.54
CA ARG A 51 2.51 0.53 -9.60
C ARG A 51 3.03 1.18 -10.87
N LEU A 52 2.50 0.77 -12.02
CA LEU A 52 2.75 1.46 -13.27
C LEU A 52 2.34 2.93 -13.13
N GLY A 53 3.22 3.81 -13.61
CA GLY A 53 2.95 5.23 -13.72
C GLY A 53 2.55 5.59 -15.15
N GLY A 54 2.97 6.78 -15.56
CA GLY A 54 2.70 7.31 -16.87
C GLY A 54 3.95 7.52 -17.72
N VAL A 55 3.85 8.51 -18.61
CA VAL A 55 4.92 8.94 -19.51
C VAL A 55 5.19 10.42 -19.32
N VAL A 56 6.46 10.79 -19.30
CA VAL A 56 6.94 12.18 -19.29
C VAL A 56 7.87 12.45 -20.46
N ASP A 57 7.93 13.70 -20.90
CA ASP A 57 8.86 14.14 -21.95
C ASP A 57 10.29 14.35 -21.42
N ALA A 58 11.19 14.79 -22.31
CA ALA A 58 12.60 15.03 -21.98
C ALA A 58 12.83 16.14 -20.94
N ASP A 59 11.84 17.01 -20.71
CA ASP A 59 11.85 18.06 -19.69
C ASP A 59 11.05 17.66 -18.44
N TYR A 60 10.75 16.36 -18.29
CA TYR A 60 9.95 15.78 -17.21
C TYR A 60 8.52 16.32 -17.12
N ARG A 61 7.98 16.87 -18.21
CA ARG A 61 6.58 17.30 -18.26
C ARG A 61 5.68 16.11 -18.53
N ARG A 62 4.55 16.08 -17.84
CA ARG A 62 3.53 15.04 -17.99
C ARG A 62 3.01 14.96 -19.42
N VAL A 63 3.14 13.78 -20.02
CA VAL A 63 2.49 13.42 -21.29
C VAL A 63 1.23 12.59 -21.02
N SER A 64 1.32 11.62 -20.11
CA SER A 64 0.19 10.80 -19.64
C SER A 64 0.41 10.32 -18.21
N ASP A 65 -0.66 10.08 -17.48
CA ASP A 65 -0.68 9.49 -16.12
C ASP A 65 -0.69 7.96 -16.14
N ASN A 66 -0.91 7.34 -17.30
CA ASN A 66 -1.07 5.90 -17.43
C ASN A 66 -0.40 5.40 -18.72
N ILE A 67 0.72 4.68 -18.56
CA ILE A 67 1.52 4.19 -19.69
C ILE A 67 0.77 3.20 -20.58
N LEU A 68 -0.14 2.39 -20.02
CA LEU A 68 -0.97 1.45 -20.79
C LEU A 68 -1.89 2.22 -21.74
N HIS A 69 -2.69 3.15 -21.20
CA HIS A 69 -3.60 3.98 -22.02
C HIS A 69 -2.83 4.82 -23.05
N TRP A 70 -1.68 5.34 -22.66
CA TRP A 70 -0.81 6.08 -23.57
C TRP A 70 -0.31 5.21 -24.72
N ALA A 71 0.20 4.01 -24.44
CA ALA A 71 0.77 3.13 -25.45
C ALA A 71 -0.28 2.66 -26.46
N GLU A 72 -1.49 2.33 -25.99
CA GLU A 72 -2.65 2.04 -26.83
C GLU A 72 -2.98 3.21 -27.75
N SER A 73 -3.02 4.43 -27.20
CA SER A 73 -3.38 5.64 -27.98
C SER A 73 -2.30 6.04 -28.98
N ALA A 74 -1.03 5.88 -28.62
CA ALA A 74 0.11 6.29 -29.43
C ALA A 74 0.40 5.33 -30.60
N SER A 75 0.16 4.03 -30.41
CA SER A 75 0.60 2.99 -31.37
C SER A 75 -0.50 2.00 -31.79
N GLY A 76 -1.71 2.12 -31.24
CA GLY A 76 -2.76 1.12 -31.44
C GLY A 76 -2.42 -0.26 -30.85
N GLY A 77 -1.53 -0.30 -29.86
CA GLY A 77 -1.02 -1.56 -29.29
C GLY A 77 0.15 -2.18 -30.06
N ASN A 78 0.68 -1.51 -31.09
CA ASN A 78 1.79 -2.02 -31.90
C ASN A 78 3.14 -1.57 -31.34
N VAL A 79 3.86 -2.49 -30.69
CA VAL A 79 5.17 -2.22 -30.08
C VAL A 79 6.23 -1.80 -31.11
N GLU A 80 6.22 -2.33 -32.33
CA GLU A 80 7.21 -1.98 -33.36
C GLU A 80 7.01 -0.53 -33.82
N ALA A 81 5.76 -0.10 -33.99
CA ALA A 81 5.43 1.29 -34.30
C ALA A 81 5.83 2.23 -33.15
N LEU A 82 5.54 1.84 -31.91
CA LEU A 82 5.94 2.59 -30.72
C LEU A 82 7.46 2.78 -30.67
N VAL A 83 8.22 1.71 -30.87
CA VAL A 83 9.68 1.74 -30.93
C VAL A 83 10.15 2.67 -32.05
N ALA A 84 9.60 2.55 -33.26
CA ALA A 84 10.01 3.38 -34.39
C ALA A 84 9.76 4.88 -34.17
N ASP A 85 8.62 5.22 -33.56
CA ASP A 85 8.19 6.61 -33.37
C ASP A 85 8.88 7.28 -32.17
N TYR A 86 9.23 6.52 -31.13
CA TYR A 86 9.74 7.04 -29.87
C TYR A 86 11.21 6.69 -29.57
N LEU A 87 11.90 5.97 -30.46
CA LEU A 87 13.35 5.78 -30.33
C LEU A 87 14.07 7.13 -30.31
N ASP A 88 14.96 7.31 -29.34
CA ASP A 88 15.71 8.56 -29.10
C ASP A 88 14.83 9.81 -28.87
N SER A 89 13.52 9.65 -28.59
CA SER A 89 12.62 10.77 -28.29
C SER A 89 12.98 11.51 -27.00
N GLY A 90 13.75 10.86 -26.12
CA GLY A 90 14.07 11.36 -24.79
C GLY A 90 12.91 11.27 -23.80
N PHE A 91 11.83 10.55 -24.14
CA PHE A 91 10.72 10.34 -23.23
C PHE A 91 11.07 9.28 -22.19
N PHE A 92 10.39 9.33 -21.04
CA PHE A 92 10.59 8.39 -19.94
C PHE A 92 9.29 7.75 -19.52
N ALA A 93 9.37 6.46 -19.21
CA ALA A 93 8.36 5.78 -18.41
C ALA A 93 8.61 6.08 -16.93
N THR A 94 7.51 6.14 -16.18
CA THR A 94 7.52 6.42 -14.74
C THR A 94 6.81 5.30 -13.98
N HIS A 95 7.10 5.17 -12.70
CA HIS A 95 6.34 4.31 -11.80
C HIS A 95 5.98 5.04 -10.51
N LEU A 96 4.91 4.59 -9.86
CA LEU A 96 4.50 5.08 -8.55
C LEU A 96 5.18 4.24 -7.48
N ALA A 97 6.19 4.80 -6.82
CA ALA A 97 6.82 4.20 -5.65
C ALA A 97 5.88 4.36 -4.44
N GLY A 98 5.48 3.23 -3.85
CA GLY A 98 4.41 3.19 -2.87
C GLY A 98 4.87 2.82 -1.46
N LYS A 99 4.23 3.45 -0.48
CA LYS A 99 4.22 3.03 0.93
C LYS A 99 2.79 2.91 1.42
N THR A 100 2.55 2.04 2.37
CA THR A 100 1.29 1.91 3.10
C THR A 100 1.53 2.24 4.56
N HIS A 101 0.89 3.29 5.04
CA HIS A 101 0.84 3.70 6.42
C HIS A 101 -0.38 3.08 7.11
N TYR A 102 -0.14 2.50 8.27
CA TYR A 102 -1.16 1.89 9.11
C TYR A 102 -1.41 2.78 10.32
N PHE A 103 -2.68 3.13 10.51
CA PHE A 103 -3.20 3.76 11.71
C PHE A 103 -4.21 2.82 12.38
N THR A 104 -4.24 2.81 13.70
CA THR A 104 -5.21 2.00 14.47
C THR A 104 -5.93 2.84 15.51
N ALA A 105 -7.19 2.52 15.75
CA ALA A 105 -8.02 3.12 16.80
C ALA A 105 -8.75 2.01 17.56
N PRO A 106 -8.54 1.86 18.89
CA PRO A 106 -9.33 0.94 19.70
C PRO A 106 -10.81 1.31 19.69
N THR A 107 -11.67 0.30 19.67
CA THR A 107 -13.14 0.44 19.77
C THR A 107 -13.71 -0.35 20.95
N GLY A 108 -12.85 -1.06 21.68
CA GLY A 108 -13.16 -1.85 22.87
C GLY A 108 -11.90 -2.45 23.46
N ASP A 109 -12.06 -3.31 24.46
CA ASP A 109 -10.93 -3.90 25.20
C ASP A 109 -10.43 -5.21 24.56
N GLY A 110 -11.25 -5.86 23.75
CA GLY A 110 -10.91 -7.11 23.11
C GLY A 110 -9.80 -6.95 22.05
N PRO A 111 -9.03 -8.02 21.77
CA PRO A 111 -7.93 -7.97 20.81
C PRO A 111 -8.37 -7.73 19.35
N SER A 112 -9.64 -7.98 19.02
CA SER A 112 -10.24 -7.65 17.73
C SER A 112 -10.96 -6.30 17.70
N ASP A 113 -11.09 -5.63 18.85
CA ASP A 113 -11.94 -4.46 19.02
C ASP A 113 -11.18 -3.20 18.66
N PHE A 114 -10.84 -3.10 17.38
CA PHE A 114 -10.21 -1.92 16.82
C PHE A 114 -10.55 -1.76 15.35
N VAL A 115 -10.31 -0.55 14.87
CA VAL A 115 -10.34 -0.22 13.45
C VAL A 115 -8.92 0.00 12.96
N GLN A 116 -8.64 -0.55 11.78
CA GLN A 116 -7.39 -0.35 11.05
C GLN A 116 -7.64 0.56 9.83
N LEU A 117 -6.85 1.62 9.72
CA LEU A 117 -6.87 2.56 8.60
C LEU A 117 -5.57 2.38 7.79
N GLU A 118 -5.71 2.15 6.49
CA GLU A 118 -4.64 2.06 5.52
C GLU A 118 -4.66 3.30 4.62
N ILE A 119 -3.54 4.03 4.61
CA ILE A 119 -3.31 5.19 3.74
C ILE A 119 -2.05 4.93 2.95
N GLU A 120 -2.11 5.11 1.64
CA GLU A 120 -0.95 5.00 0.77
C GLU A 120 -0.23 6.34 0.63
N GLU A 121 1.08 6.33 0.62
CA GLU A 121 1.93 7.44 0.16
C GLU A 121 2.50 7.04 -1.19
N LEU A 122 2.21 7.84 -2.20
CA LEU A 122 2.63 7.61 -3.58
C LEU A 122 3.58 8.71 -4.00
N GLN A 123 4.78 8.32 -4.41
CA GLN A 123 5.75 9.20 -5.06
C GLN A 123 5.99 8.68 -6.47
N GLU A 124 5.63 9.47 -7.47
CA GLU A 124 5.97 9.13 -8.84
C GLU A 124 7.43 9.47 -9.12
N VAL A 125 8.12 8.53 -9.77
CA VAL A 125 9.54 8.63 -10.07
C VAL A 125 9.82 8.17 -11.49
N LEU A 126 10.94 8.65 -12.06
CA LEU A 126 11.49 8.08 -13.29
C LEU A 126 11.80 6.60 -13.08
N ASP A 127 11.53 5.79 -14.11
CA ASP A 127 11.82 4.36 -14.10
C ASP A 127 12.85 3.99 -15.18
N ARG A 128 12.58 4.37 -16.42
CA ARG A 128 13.40 4.05 -17.59
C ARG A 128 13.16 5.03 -18.74
N PRO A 129 14.10 5.15 -19.69
CA PRO A 129 13.78 5.69 -21.01
C PRO A 129 12.61 4.89 -21.62
N LEU A 130 11.73 5.57 -22.34
CA LEU A 130 10.54 4.94 -22.90
C LEU A 130 10.91 3.83 -23.91
N VAL A 131 11.92 4.10 -24.74
CA VAL A 131 12.55 3.16 -25.66
C VAL A 131 14.04 3.47 -25.69
N ALA A 132 14.90 2.45 -25.68
CA ALA A 132 16.35 2.61 -25.70
C ALA A 132 16.99 1.77 -26.82
N ARG A 133 18.16 2.19 -27.33
CA ARG A 133 18.83 1.48 -28.45
C ARG A 133 19.40 0.12 -28.06
N ASP A 134 19.68 -0.05 -26.78
CA ASP A 134 20.23 -1.24 -26.16
C ASP A 134 19.14 -2.15 -25.55
N TRP A 135 17.88 -1.72 -25.58
CA TRP A 135 16.74 -2.48 -25.09
C TRP A 135 15.48 -2.23 -25.94
N PHE A 136 15.04 -3.26 -26.66
CA PHE A 136 13.79 -3.25 -27.43
C PHE A 136 12.83 -4.29 -26.85
N PRO A 137 11.62 -3.89 -26.45
CA PRO A 137 10.62 -4.85 -25.99
C PRO A 137 10.08 -5.70 -27.14
N ASP A 138 9.90 -7.00 -26.90
CA ASP A 138 9.39 -7.96 -27.89
C ASP A 138 7.89 -7.78 -28.14
N ASN A 139 7.16 -7.28 -27.15
CA ASN A 139 5.71 -7.11 -27.20
C ASN A 139 5.23 -6.01 -26.23
N MET A 140 3.92 -5.71 -26.25
CA MET A 140 3.34 -4.67 -25.42
C MET A 140 3.40 -4.98 -23.91
N GLU A 141 3.29 -6.25 -23.51
CA GLU A 141 3.40 -6.65 -22.09
C GLU A 141 4.80 -6.34 -21.56
N GLU A 142 5.84 -6.71 -22.32
CA GLU A 142 7.22 -6.39 -21.98
C GLU A 142 7.50 -4.88 -22.05
N PHE A 143 6.89 -4.15 -22.99
CA PHE A 143 7.01 -2.69 -23.01
C PHE A 143 6.45 -2.05 -21.73
N LEU A 144 5.34 -2.55 -21.20
CA LEU A 144 4.65 -1.98 -20.04
C LEU A 144 5.35 -2.33 -18.73
N ASP A 145 5.63 -3.61 -18.50
CA ASP A 145 6.20 -4.14 -17.27
C ASP A 145 7.42 -5.06 -17.55
N PRO A 146 8.55 -4.48 -17.99
CA PRO A 146 9.74 -5.26 -18.32
C PRO A 146 10.40 -5.88 -17.09
N LEU A 147 10.90 -7.10 -17.23
CA LEU A 147 11.63 -7.79 -16.17
C LEU A 147 13.12 -7.39 -16.11
N ASP A 148 13.75 -7.16 -17.26
CA ASP A 148 15.16 -6.78 -17.39
C ASP A 148 15.27 -5.60 -18.36
N TYR A 149 15.74 -4.45 -17.84
CA TYR A 149 15.78 -3.19 -18.56
C TYR A 149 16.75 -2.21 -17.88
N PRO A 150 17.25 -1.18 -18.59
CA PRO A 150 18.13 -0.17 -18.01
C PRO A 150 17.35 0.76 -17.07
N ARG A 151 17.19 0.32 -15.82
CA ARG A 151 16.52 1.09 -14.76
C ARG A 151 17.35 2.32 -14.41
N LEU A 152 16.69 3.46 -14.37
CA LEU A 152 17.26 4.73 -13.92
C LEU A 152 17.25 4.80 -12.39
N GLU A 153 18.13 5.66 -11.85
CA GLU A 153 18.01 6.06 -10.45
C GLU A 153 16.66 6.77 -10.25
N PRO A 154 15.83 6.34 -9.26
CA PRO A 154 14.52 6.91 -9.06
C PRO A 154 14.57 8.40 -8.71
N GLU A 155 14.17 9.24 -9.67
CA GLU A 155 14.07 10.69 -9.48
C GLU A 155 12.59 11.14 -9.43
N PRO A 156 12.16 11.91 -8.41
CA PRO A 156 10.80 12.42 -8.32
C PRO A 156 10.40 13.29 -9.52
N VAL A 157 9.30 12.93 -10.18
CA VAL A 157 8.68 13.73 -11.27
C VAL A 157 7.63 14.73 -10.76
N GLY A 158 7.32 14.68 -9.46
CA GLY A 158 6.34 15.54 -8.81
C GLY A 158 6.36 15.37 -7.30
N PRO A 159 5.48 16.05 -6.55
CA PRO A 159 5.36 15.84 -5.12
C PRO A 159 4.74 14.47 -4.79
N ALA A 160 5.09 13.90 -3.64
CA ALA A 160 4.37 12.77 -3.08
C ALA A 160 2.93 13.17 -2.70
N SER A 161 2.05 12.17 -2.62
CA SER A 161 0.63 12.35 -2.29
C SER A 161 0.13 11.24 -1.39
N TYR A 162 -0.88 11.53 -0.58
CA TYR A 162 -1.58 10.52 0.20
C TYR A 162 -2.87 10.07 -0.50
N LEU A 163 -3.10 8.77 -0.54
CA LEU A 163 -4.32 8.16 -1.06
C LEU A 163 -4.96 7.31 0.04
N PHE A 164 -6.21 7.63 0.38
CA PHE A 164 -6.99 6.77 1.27
C PHE A 164 -7.25 5.41 0.58
N ARG A 165 -6.83 4.31 1.23
CA ARG A 165 -7.00 2.96 0.68
C ARG A 165 -8.24 2.27 1.26
N ARG A 166 -8.31 2.16 2.58
CA ARG A 166 -9.46 1.56 3.29
C ARG A 166 -9.39 1.81 4.79
N ILE A 167 -10.55 1.68 5.43
CA ILE A 167 -10.69 1.55 6.88
C ILE A 167 -11.46 0.25 7.16
N THR A 168 -11.03 -0.53 8.14
CA THR A 168 -11.55 -1.88 8.41
C THR A 168 -11.80 -2.09 9.90
N PRO A 169 -13.05 -2.26 10.33
CA PRO A 169 -13.38 -2.80 11.64
C PRO A 169 -12.96 -4.27 11.74
N ILE A 170 -12.03 -4.58 12.63
CA ILE A 170 -11.41 -5.90 12.68
C ILE A 170 -12.33 -6.94 13.33
N SER A 171 -13.19 -6.53 14.27
CA SER A 171 -14.24 -7.39 14.83
C SER A 171 -15.13 -8.00 13.74
N GLY A 172 -15.60 -7.18 12.79
CA GLY A 172 -16.44 -7.62 11.68
C GLY A 172 -15.76 -8.57 10.69
N LEU A 173 -14.42 -8.53 10.58
CA LEU A 173 -13.66 -9.44 9.72
C LEU A 173 -13.82 -10.91 10.16
N LEU A 174 -13.91 -11.14 11.47
CA LEU A 174 -14.07 -12.49 12.04
C LEU A 174 -15.50 -13.02 11.95
N GLU A 175 -16.50 -12.13 11.88
CA GLU A 175 -17.92 -12.48 11.90
C GLU A 175 -18.47 -12.89 10.53
N ARG A 176 -17.75 -12.55 9.45
CA ARG A 176 -18.16 -12.87 8.06
C ARG A 176 -18.22 -14.39 7.86
N ARG A 177 -19.45 -14.92 7.73
CA ARG A 177 -19.80 -16.35 7.82
C ARG A 177 -19.28 -17.22 6.67
N ASP A 178 -18.94 -16.63 5.54
CA ASP A 178 -18.72 -17.37 4.28
C ASP A 178 -17.31 -17.97 4.13
N ASP A 179 -16.44 -17.80 5.11
CA ASP A 179 -15.08 -18.32 5.02
C ASP A 179 -14.70 -19.01 6.34
N THR A 180 -14.69 -20.34 6.30
CA THR A 180 -14.23 -21.28 7.35
C THR A 180 -12.78 -21.67 7.17
N SER A 181 -11.98 -20.86 6.45
CA SER A 181 -10.59 -21.20 6.17
C SER A 181 -9.77 -21.39 7.44
N GLN A 182 -8.78 -22.27 7.33
CA GLN A 182 -7.75 -22.49 8.35
C GLN A 182 -7.11 -21.16 8.81
N ARG A 183 -7.02 -20.16 7.92
CA ARG A 183 -6.43 -18.86 8.21
C ARG A 183 -7.25 -18.06 9.22
N LYS A 184 -8.58 -18.01 9.06
CA LYS A 184 -9.46 -17.38 10.06
C LYS A 184 -9.43 -18.10 11.40
N THR A 185 -9.37 -19.43 11.39
CA THR A 185 -9.19 -20.22 12.62
C THR A 185 -7.87 -19.87 13.33
N ASN A 186 -6.78 -19.77 12.57
CA ASN A 186 -5.48 -19.37 13.11
C ASN A 186 -5.51 -17.93 13.66
N LEU A 187 -6.19 -17.01 12.98
CA LEU A 187 -6.32 -15.62 13.45
C LEU A 187 -7.16 -15.54 14.74
N ARG A 188 -8.29 -16.24 14.82
CA ARG A 188 -9.10 -16.33 16.05
C ARG A 188 -8.29 -16.93 17.20
N ARG A 189 -7.50 -17.96 16.92
CA ARG A 189 -6.58 -18.52 17.91
C ARG A 189 -5.54 -17.50 18.34
N PHE A 190 -4.95 -16.76 17.41
CA PHE A 190 -3.94 -15.75 17.73
C PHE A 190 -4.48 -14.65 18.64
N PHE A 191 -5.69 -14.16 18.38
CA PHE A 191 -6.37 -13.21 19.27
C PHE A 191 -6.61 -13.79 20.67
N ARG A 192 -7.04 -15.04 20.77
CA ARG A 192 -7.23 -15.72 22.06
C ARG A 192 -5.91 -15.92 22.81
N ASP A 193 -4.86 -16.31 22.09
CA ASP A 193 -3.53 -16.51 22.67
C ASP A 193 -2.96 -15.17 23.17
N TRP A 194 -3.25 -14.04 22.49
CA TRP A 194 -2.94 -12.69 22.98
C TRP A 194 -3.71 -12.34 24.25
N GLU A 195 -5.04 -12.54 24.25
CA GLU A 195 -5.92 -12.25 25.39
C GLU A 195 -5.51 -13.03 26.65
N GLY A 196 -5.04 -14.27 26.49
CA GLY A 196 -4.50 -15.08 27.58
C GLY A 196 -3.06 -14.75 27.99
N SER A 197 -2.41 -13.78 27.33
CA SER A 197 -1.02 -13.40 27.61
C SER A 197 -0.94 -12.19 28.53
N SER A 198 0.17 -12.06 29.27
CA SER A 198 0.43 -10.89 30.12
C SER A 198 0.58 -9.58 29.33
N ALA A 199 0.73 -9.63 28.01
CA ALA A 199 0.78 -8.44 27.17
C ALA A 199 -0.59 -7.75 27.07
N CYS A 200 -1.69 -8.50 27.27
CA CYS A 200 -3.05 -7.97 27.22
C CYS A 200 -3.34 -6.96 28.33
N ASP A 201 -2.65 -7.07 29.48
CA ASP A 201 -2.83 -6.16 30.62
C ASP A 201 -2.15 -4.80 30.42
N GLY A 202 -1.27 -4.67 29.42
CA GLY A 202 -0.45 -3.48 29.20
C GLY A 202 -0.98 -2.55 28.11
N GLU A 203 -1.18 -3.07 26.90
CA GLU A 203 -1.62 -2.29 25.74
C GLU A 203 -2.58 -3.07 24.84
N HIS A 204 -3.35 -2.34 24.03
CA HIS A 204 -4.23 -2.95 23.02
C HIS A 204 -3.42 -3.73 21.98
N PHE A 205 -3.97 -4.86 21.51
CA PHE A 205 -3.40 -5.68 20.44
C PHE A 205 -2.93 -4.85 19.23
N CYS A 206 -3.74 -3.87 18.82
CA CYS A 206 -3.52 -3.03 17.65
C CYS A 206 -2.33 -2.06 17.75
N ARG A 207 -1.65 -2.02 18.90
CA ARG A 207 -0.38 -1.31 19.10
C ARG A 207 0.82 -2.16 18.72
N HIS A 208 0.68 -3.47 18.82
CA HIS A 208 1.74 -4.45 18.56
C HIS A 208 1.61 -5.15 17.20
N TRP A 209 0.38 -5.17 16.67
CA TRP A 209 0.05 -5.94 15.48
C TRP A 209 -0.95 -5.18 14.60
N VAL A 210 -0.73 -5.25 13.29
CA VAL A 210 -1.69 -4.90 12.25
C VAL A 210 -2.00 -6.14 11.41
N LEU A 211 -3.11 -6.14 10.68
CA LEU A 211 -3.42 -7.22 9.73
C LEU A 211 -3.08 -6.76 8.32
N ALA A 212 -2.16 -7.45 7.64
CA ALA A 212 -2.03 -7.30 6.19
C ALA A 212 -3.21 -7.97 5.52
N LEU A 213 -4.06 -7.15 4.89
CA LEU A 213 -5.27 -7.56 4.20
C LEU A 213 -5.00 -7.69 2.69
N GLN A 214 -5.15 -8.89 2.15
CA GLN A 214 -5.04 -9.15 0.71
C GLN A 214 -6.34 -9.73 0.19
N GLU A 215 -6.93 -9.05 -0.80
CA GLU A 215 -8.09 -9.54 -1.53
C GLU A 215 -7.59 -10.31 -2.74
N TYR A 216 -8.18 -11.49 -2.98
CA TYR A 216 -7.92 -12.26 -4.19
C TYR A 216 -9.19 -12.97 -4.61
N VAL A 217 -9.28 -13.22 -5.91
CA VAL A 217 -10.32 -14.07 -6.50
C VAL A 217 -9.69 -15.43 -6.75
N ASP A 218 -10.34 -16.50 -6.32
CA ASP A 218 -9.85 -17.85 -6.59
C ASP A 218 -10.26 -18.36 -7.98
N SER A 219 -9.86 -19.59 -8.30
CA SER A 219 -10.20 -20.23 -9.58
C SER A 219 -11.70 -20.44 -9.80
N HIS A 220 -12.52 -20.32 -8.76
CA HIS A 220 -13.98 -20.46 -8.80
C HIS A 220 -14.70 -19.11 -8.83
N ASN A 221 -13.95 -18.01 -9.01
CA ASN A 221 -14.44 -16.66 -9.00
C ASN A 221 -15.05 -16.23 -7.65
N GLU A 222 -14.62 -16.87 -6.55
CA GLU A 222 -15.00 -16.48 -5.19
C GLU A 222 -14.01 -15.43 -4.66
N HIS A 223 -14.54 -14.39 -4.03
CA HIS A 223 -13.74 -13.33 -3.41
C HIS A 223 -13.29 -13.74 -2.01
N HIS A 224 -11.99 -13.80 -1.80
CA HIS A 224 -11.38 -14.13 -0.51
C HIS A 224 -10.63 -12.93 0.06
N LEU A 225 -10.70 -12.76 1.38
CA LEU A 225 -9.89 -11.79 2.12
C LEU A 225 -8.91 -12.54 3.01
N ASN A 226 -7.64 -12.51 2.66
CA ASN A 226 -6.57 -13.01 3.51
C ASN A 226 -6.18 -11.94 4.53
N ALA A 227 -6.13 -12.30 5.81
CA ALA A 227 -5.68 -11.44 6.89
C ALA A 227 -4.50 -12.09 7.62
N LYS A 228 -3.31 -11.47 7.49
CA LYS A 228 -2.08 -11.96 8.13
C LYS A 228 -1.60 -10.97 9.19
N PRO A 229 -1.45 -11.37 10.45
CA PRO A 229 -0.82 -10.51 11.46
C PRO A 229 0.61 -10.14 11.08
N ILE A 230 0.94 -8.86 11.22
CA ILE A 230 2.27 -8.29 11.04
C ILE A 230 2.59 -7.48 12.29
N SER A 231 3.78 -7.69 12.84
CA SER A 231 4.23 -6.93 14.00
C SER A 231 4.53 -5.48 13.62
N THR A 232 4.14 -4.55 14.48
CA THR A 232 4.49 -3.12 14.37
C THR A 232 5.92 -2.85 14.86
N TYR A 233 6.58 -3.85 15.45
CA TYR A 233 7.95 -3.73 15.93
C TYR A 233 8.92 -3.51 14.76
N SER A 234 9.54 -2.34 14.75
CA SER A 234 10.52 -1.90 13.75
C SER A 234 11.96 -1.89 14.27
N GLY A 235 12.18 -2.34 15.52
CA GLY A 235 13.50 -2.43 16.13
C GLY A 235 14.31 -3.65 15.68
N LYS A 236 15.59 -3.68 16.08
CA LYS A 236 16.41 -4.87 15.94
C LYS A 236 16.09 -5.82 17.08
N LEU A 237 15.62 -7.02 16.76
CA LEU A 237 15.41 -8.05 17.76
C LEU A 237 16.72 -8.29 18.53
N PRO A 238 16.67 -8.43 19.86
CA PRO A 238 17.86 -8.75 20.63
C PRO A 238 18.42 -10.09 20.17
N ASP A 239 19.74 -10.21 20.15
CA ASP A 239 20.39 -11.49 19.87
C ASP A 239 19.92 -12.49 20.94
N LEU A 240 19.32 -13.60 20.50
CA LEU A 240 18.97 -14.68 21.41
C LEU A 240 20.25 -15.19 22.06
N PRO A 241 20.28 -15.37 23.40
CA PRO A 241 21.44 -15.97 24.04
C PRO A 241 21.68 -17.34 23.40
N ARG A 242 22.92 -17.57 22.97
CA ARG A 242 23.33 -18.89 22.46
C ARG A 242 23.01 -19.90 23.54
N GLY A 243 22.08 -20.82 23.26
CA GLY A 243 21.60 -21.79 24.24
C GLY A 243 22.77 -22.48 24.92
N GLY A 244 23.00 -22.15 26.18
CA GLY A 244 23.85 -22.94 27.05
C GLY A 244 23.13 -24.25 27.27
N LEU A 245 23.72 -25.35 26.81
CA LEU A 245 23.32 -26.68 27.24
C LEU A 245 23.43 -26.70 28.77
N LEU A 246 22.29 -26.87 29.44
CA LEU A 246 22.22 -27.26 30.85
C LEU A 246 22.84 -28.65 31.04
#